data_AF-A0A0Q3VZQ0-F1
#
_entry.id   AF-A0A0Q3VZQ0-F1
#
_cell.length_a   1.000
_cell.length_b   1.000
_cell.length_c   1.000
_cell.angle_alpha   90.00
_cell.angle_beta   90.00
_cell.angle_gamma   90.00
#
_symmetry.space_group_name_H-M   'P 1'
#
loop_
_entity.id
_entity.type
_entity.pdbx_description
1 polymer ?
#
loop_
_entity_poly.entity_id
_entity_poly.type
_entity_poly.pdbx_seq_one_letter_code
_entity_poly.pdbx_strand_id
1 'polypeptide(L)'
;MYHTDNEVFVCLNKKGLSKAEYKFILSSLNRIEANIFRKIFATNNGIYKIGDEEALQFLINLWVEELYFSNFFFPSLDTILIGNYELSFPIYSKSKEGFEKCREIIERNALFIRE
;
A
#
# COMPACT_ATOMS: atom_id res chain seq x y z
N MET A 1 14.55 15.58 -2.30
CA MET A 1 14.87 15.33 -0.87
C MET A 1 13.55 14.96 -0.21
N TYR A 2 13.26 13.66 -0.07
CA TYR A 2 12.05 13.20 0.61
C TYR A 2 12.13 13.68 2.06
N HIS A 3 11.17 14.52 2.47
CA HIS A 3 11.12 15.09 3.81
C HIS A 3 11.13 13.97 4.86
N THR A 4 11.91 14.18 5.92
CA THR A 4 12.10 13.30 7.08
C THR A 4 10.81 12.92 7.83
N ASP A 5 9.67 13.51 7.48
CA ASP A 5 8.36 13.31 8.12
C ASP A 5 7.40 12.41 7.30
N ASN A 6 7.81 11.91 6.14
CA ASN A 6 6.95 11.14 5.22
C ASN A 6 7.27 9.64 5.25
N GLU A 7 7.44 9.08 6.44
CA GLU A 7 7.57 7.63 6.55
C GLU A 7 6.26 6.97 6.15
N VAL A 8 6.34 5.92 5.33
CA VAL A 8 5.19 5.09 5.00
C VAL A 8 5.58 3.64 5.27
N PHE A 9 4.70 2.94 5.98
CA PHE A 9 4.88 1.54 6.29
C PHE A 9 3.81 0.72 5.59
N VAL A 10 4.20 -0.45 5.10
CA VAL A 10 3.31 -1.37 4.41
C VAL A 10 3.22 -2.64 5.23
N CYS A 11 2.00 -2.99 5.62
CA CYS A 11 1.70 -4.28 6.22
C CYS A 11 1.26 -5.26 5.12
N LEU A 12 2.07 -6.29 4.93
CA LEU A 12 1.87 -7.37 3.97
C LEU A 12 1.12 -8.51 4.65
N ASN A 13 -0.02 -8.90 4.10
CA ASN A 13 -0.72 -10.11 4.54
C ASN A 13 -0.01 -11.36 3.97
N LYS A 14 1.09 -11.76 4.60
CA LYS A 14 1.87 -12.94 4.16
C LYS A 14 1.19 -14.27 4.45
N LYS A 15 0.45 -14.34 5.55
CA LYS A 15 -0.26 -15.56 5.96
C LYS A 15 -1.44 -15.87 5.04
N GLY A 16 -2.06 -14.84 4.47
CA GLY A 16 -3.15 -14.98 3.52
C GLY A 16 -2.71 -15.38 2.11
N LEU A 17 -1.41 -15.37 1.81
CA LEU A 17 -0.91 -15.62 0.45
C LEU A 17 -0.45 -17.08 0.29
N SER A 18 -1.18 -17.84 -0.51
CA SER A 18 -0.81 -19.21 -0.85
C SER A 18 0.41 -19.26 -1.77
N LYS A 19 1.06 -20.43 -1.84
CA LYS A 19 2.18 -20.66 -2.76
C LYS A 19 1.77 -20.53 -4.23
N ALA A 20 0.50 -20.83 -4.56
CA ALA A 20 -0.01 -20.72 -5.92
C ALA A 20 -0.20 -19.24 -6.31
N GLU A 21 -0.84 -18.45 -5.44
CA GLU A 21 -0.99 -17.00 -5.64
C GLU A 21 0.36 -16.30 -5.71
N TYR A 22 1.31 -16.65 -4.84
CA TYR A 22 2.66 -16.09 -4.89
C TYR A 22 3.35 -16.34 -6.25
N LYS A 23 3.20 -17.56 -6.81
CA LYS A 23 3.74 -17.88 -8.14
C LYS A 23 3.02 -17.12 -9.25
N PHE A 24 1.70 -17.00 -9.15
CA PHE A 24 0.88 -16.27 -10.11
C PHE A 24 1.25 -14.77 -10.17
N ILE A 25 1.42 -14.14 -9.00
CA ILE A 25 1.90 -12.76 -8.92
C ILE A 25 3.26 -12.65 -9.61
N LEU A 26 4.23 -13.51 -9.24
CA LEU A 26 5.56 -13.48 -9.85
C LEU A 26 5.57 -13.70 -11.37
N SER A 27 4.64 -14.48 -11.93
CA SER A 27 4.53 -14.66 -13.38
C SER A 27 3.89 -13.47 -14.09
N SER A 28 3.17 -12.61 -13.36
CA SER A 28 2.51 -11.42 -13.90
C SER A 28 3.44 -10.20 -13.90
N LEU A 29 4.57 -10.27 -13.17
CA LEU A 29 5.53 -9.18 -13.03
C LEU A 29 6.69 -9.29 -14.02
N ASN A 30 7.22 -8.13 -14.45
CA ASN A 30 8.47 -8.09 -15.19
C ASN A 30 9.67 -8.43 -14.27
N ARG A 31 10.87 -8.59 -14.86
CA ARG A 31 12.07 -9.00 -14.10
C ARG A 31 12.43 -8.05 -12.96
N ILE A 32 12.25 -6.74 -13.14
CA ILE A 32 12.59 -5.71 -12.14
C ILE A 32 11.56 -5.76 -11.01
N GLU A 33 10.28 -5.72 -11.35
CA GLU A 33 9.15 -5.81 -10.41
C GLU A 33 9.20 -7.09 -9.57
N ALA A 34 9.45 -8.24 -10.21
CA ALA A 34 9.58 -9.52 -9.51
C ALA A 34 10.73 -9.51 -8.49
N ASN A 35 11.81 -8.77 -8.76
CA ASN A 35 12.91 -8.61 -7.79
C ASN A 35 12.50 -7.71 -6.62
N ILE A 36 11.78 -6.62 -6.89
CA ILE A 36 11.23 -5.74 -5.85
C ILE A 36 10.25 -6.52 -4.96
N PHE A 37 9.32 -7.26 -5.57
CA PHE A 37 8.36 -8.10 -4.86
C PHE A 37 9.05 -9.09 -3.91
N ARG A 38 10.05 -9.83 -4.40
CA ARG A 38 10.81 -10.78 -3.57
C ARG A 38 11.52 -10.10 -2.41
N LYS A 39 12.16 -8.94 -2.63
CA LYS A 39 12.84 -8.18 -1.58
C LYS A 39 11.86 -7.73 -0.49
N ILE A 40 10.72 -7.16 -0.89
CA ILE A 40 9.66 -6.73 0.05
C ILE A 40 9.10 -7.92 0.83
N PHE A 41 8.85 -9.05 0.15
CA PHE A 41 8.34 -10.26 0.78
C PHE A 41 9.34 -11.04 1.64
N ALA A 42 10.64 -10.75 1.54
CA ALA A 42 11.65 -11.36 2.41
C ALA A 42 11.65 -10.78 3.84
N THR A 43 10.93 -9.69 4.11
CA THR A 43 10.86 -9.05 5.45
C THR A 43 10.27 -9.97 6.53
N ASN A 44 10.93 -10.18 7.67
CA ASN A 44 10.47 -11.19 8.64
C ASN A 44 9.08 -10.92 9.24
N ASN A 45 8.74 -9.66 9.49
CA ASN A 45 7.52 -9.32 10.25
C ASN A 45 6.31 -8.98 9.38
N GLY A 46 6.44 -9.08 8.05
CA GLY A 46 5.41 -8.60 7.12
C GLY A 46 5.24 -7.08 7.11
N ILE A 47 6.10 -6.33 7.80
CA ILE A 47 6.12 -4.87 7.77
C ILE A 47 7.32 -4.43 6.93
N TYR A 48 7.06 -3.57 5.96
CA TYR A 48 8.06 -2.99 5.09
C TYR A 48 8.00 -1.47 5.18
N LYS A 49 9.12 -0.83 5.50
CA LYS A 49 9.25 0.64 5.43
C LYS A 49 9.56 1.02 3.99
N ILE A 50 8.73 1.86 3.38
CA ILE A 50 8.96 2.37 2.04
C ILE A 50 10.17 3.30 2.08
N GLY A 51 11.20 2.97 1.29
CA GLY A 51 12.45 3.73 1.21
C GLY A 51 12.48 4.74 0.06
N ASP A 52 11.67 4.53 -0.98
CA ASP A 52 11.67 5.31 -2.21
C ASP A 52 10.31 5.26 -2.92
N GLU A 53 10.14 6.14 -3.89
CA GLU A 53 8.93 6.28 -4.70
C GLU A 53 8.69 5.05 -5.59
N GLU A 54 9.75 4.39 -6.05
CA GLU A 54 9.67 3.21 -6.92
C GLU A 54 8.97 2.06 -6.19
N ALA A 55 9.34 1.80 -4.93
CA ALA A 55 8.70 0.78 -4.11
C ALA A 55 7.24 1.13 -3.79
N LEU A 56 6.92 2.41 -3.56
CA LEU A 56 5.55 2.87 -3.34
C LEU A 56 4.71 2.65 -4.60
N GLN A 57 5.17 3.16 -5.75
CA GLN A 57 4.46 3.03 -7.01
C GLN A 57 4.23 1.57 -7.38
N PHE A 58 5.24 0.72 -7.19
CA PHE A 58 5.13 -0.73 -7.41
C PHE A 58 4.00 -1.35 -6.59
N LEU A 59 3.92 -1.06 -5.29
CA LEU A 59 2.88 -1.63 -4.42
C LEU A 59 1.48 -1.10 -4.74
N ILE A 60 1.36 0.16 -5.17
CA ILE A 60 0.09 0.72 -5.61
C ILE A 60 -0.36 0.09 -6.93
N ASN A 61 0.57 -0.17 -7.87
CA ASN A 61 0.24 -0.89 -9.10
C ASN A 61 -0.31 -2.30 -8.81
N LEU A 62 0.26 -3.01 -7.83
CA LEU A 62 -0.29 -4.31 -7.41
C LEU A 62 -1.74 -4.23 -6.91
N TRP A 63 -2.14 -3.11 -6.28
CA TRP A 63 -3.54 -2.88 -5.91
C TRP A 63 -4.41 -2.64 -7.14
N VAL A 64 -3.99 -1.75 -8.04
CA VAL A 64 -4.75 -1.37 -9.23
C VAL A 64 -4.95 -2.54 -10.18
N GLU A 65 -3.95 -3.42 -10.30
CA GLU A 65 -4.00 -4.63 -11.12
C GLU A 65 -4.66 -5.82 -10.39
N GLU A 66 -5.15 -5.61 -9.17
CA GLU A 66 -5.78 -6.63 -8.31
C GLU A 66 -4.90 -7.86 -8.05
N LEU A 67 -3.57 -7.72 -8.17
CA LEU A 67 -2.61 -8.81 -7.99
C LEU A 67 -2.32 -9.09 -6.52
N TYR A 68 -2.20 -8.05 -5.71
CA TYR A 68 -1.89 -8.19 -4.29
C TYR A 68 -2.32 -6.98 -3.48
N PHE A 69 -3.07 -7.22 -2.41
CA PHE A 69 -3.49 -6.18 -1.48
C PHE A 69 -2.65 -6.20 -0.20
N SER A 70 -2.39 -5.01 0.32
CA SER A 70 -1.60 -4.73 1.52
C SER A 70 -2.31 -3.63 2.31
N ASN A 71 -1.74 -3.15 3.42
CA ASN A 71 -2.24 -1.96 4.11
C ASN A 71 -1.12 -0.93 4.22
N PHE A 72 -1.41 0.35 3.93
CA PHE A 72 -0.44 1.44 4.04
C PHE A 72 -0.71 2.26 5.30
N PHE A 73 0.26 2.38 6.17
CA PHE A 73 0.22 3.19 7.36
C PHE A 73 1.09 4.45 7.18
N PHE A 74 0.48 5.60 7.44
CA PHE A 74 1.07 6.93 7.39
C PHE A 74 1.16 7.47 8.83
N PRO A 75 2.30 7.29 9.52
CA PRO A 75 2.45 7.68 10.92
C PRO A 75 2.24 9.18 11.13
N SER A 76 2.68 10.03 10.20
CA SER A 76 2.53 11.48 10.29
C SER A 76 1.07 11.96 10.26
N LEU A 77 0.14 11.10 9.85
CA LEU A 77 -1.30 11.36 9.83
C LEU A 77 -2.07 10.48 10.82
N ASP A 78 -1.40 9.57 11.54
CA ASP A 78 -2.04 8.50 12.31
C ASP A 78 -3.17 7.79 11.52
N THR A 79 -2.89 7.51 10.25
CA THR A 79 -3.89 7.05 9.26
C THR A 79 -3.43 5.79 8.56
N ILE A 80 -4.37 4.86 8.33
CA ILE A 80 -4.15 3.63 7.58
C ILE A 80 -5.11 3.56 6.39
N LEU A 81 -4.58 3.21 5.23
CA LEU A 81 -5.32 2.83 4.03
C LEU A 81 -5.33 1.30 3.95
N ILE A 82 -6.52 0.72 3.88
CA ILE A 82 -6.70 -0.73 3.80
C ILE A 82 -6.86 -1.14 2.34
N GLY A 83 -6.13 -2.17 1.93
CA GLY A 83 -6.23 -2.71 0.58
C GLY A 83 -7.51 -3.53 0.37
N ASN A 84 -8.24 -3.16 -0.69
CA ASN A 84 -9.40 -3.84 -1.28
C ASN A 84 -10.42 -4.44 -0.31
N TYR A 85 -11.24 -3.55 0.26
CA TYR A 85 -12.55 -3.92 0.76
C TYR A 85 -13.60 -3.46 -0.25
N GLU A 86 -14.23 -4.39 -0.98
CA GLU A 86 -15.24 -4.09 -2.01
C GLU A 86 -14.77 -3.11 -3.11
N LEU A 87 -13.55 -3.29 -3.65
CA LEU A 87 -12.95 -2.39 -4.66
C LEU A 87 -12.85 -0.92 -4.23
N SER A 88 -12.90 -0.68 -2.93
CA SER A 88 -12.70 0.63 -2.31
C SER A 88 -11.38 0.65 -1.55
N PHE A 89 -10.90 1.85 -1.21
CA PHE A 89 -9.74 2.07 -0.37
C PHE A 89 -10.18 2.64 1.00
N PRO A 90 -10.65 1.81 1.95
CA PRO A 90 -11.04 2.30 3.27
C PRO A 90 -9.91 3.06 3.94
N ILE A 91 -10.27 4.21 4.50
CA ILE A 91 -9.36 5.06 5.28
C ILE A 91 -9.81 5.04 6.73
N TYR A 92 -8.93 4.60 7.61
CA TYR A 92 -9.13 4.73 9.05
C TYR A 92 -8.09 5.69 9.60
N SER A 93 -8.55 6.76 10.23
CA SER A 93 -7.68 7.73 10.89
C SER A 93 -8.03 7.84 12.36
N LYS A 94 -7.01 7.89 13.22
CA LYS A 94 -7.24 8.17 14.65
C LYS A 94 -7.46 9.66 14.91
N SER A 95 -6.98 10.53 14.02
CA SER A 95 -7.09 11.97 14.17
C SER A 95 -8.07 12.54 13.15
N LYS A 96 -8.88 13.53 13.59
CA LYS A 96 -9.73 14.27 12.65
C LYS A 96 -8.88 14.97 11.58
N GLU A 97 -7.75 15.54 11.97
CA GLU A 97 -6.83 16.23 11.06
C GLU A 97 -6.29 15.30 9.96
N GLY A 98 -5.85 14.09 10.32
CA GLY A 98 -5.37 13.10 9.35
C GLY A 98 -6.46 12.71 8.35
N PHE A 99 -7.69 12.49 8.85
CA PHE A 99 -8.84 12.20 8.00
C PHE A 99 -9.19 13.35 7.05
N GLU A 100 -9.25 14.59 7.54
CA GLU A 100 -9.56 15.76 6.70
C GLU A 100 -8.47 15.99 5.63
N LYS A 101 -7.18 15.78 5.96
CA LYS A 101 -6.10 15.83 4.97
C LYS A 101 -6.29 14.80 3.85
N CYS A 102 -6.68 13.57 4.20
CA CYS A 102 -7.01 12.55 3.20
C CYS A 102 -8.22 12.95 2.34
N ARG A 103 -9.28 13.47 2.97
CA ARG A 103 -10.47 13.97 2.26
C ARG A 103 -10.10 15.07 1.27
N GLU A 104 -9.33 16.07 1.68
CA GLU A 104 -8.86 17.15 0.79
C GLU A 104 -8.09 16.61 -0.43
N ILE A 105 -7.22 15.62 -0.23
CA ILE A 105 -6.47 14.99 -1.33
C ILE A 105 -7.44 14.28 -2.30
N ILE A 106 -8.39 13.52 -1.77
CA ILE A 106 -9.39 12.80 -2.56
C ILE A 106 -10.23 13.77 -3.40
N GLU A 107 -10.75 14.82 -2.77
CA GLU A 107 -11.56 15.86 -3.43
C GLU A 107 -10.77 16.62 -4.50
N ARG A 108 -9.51 17.00 -4.21
CA ARG A 108 -8.63 17.68 -5.18
C ARG A 108 -8.36 16.85 -6.42
N ASN A 109 -8.41 15.53 -6.31
CA ASN A 109 -8.22 14.59 -7.43
C ASN A 109 -9.54 14.12 -8.04
N ALA A 110 -10.68 14.71 -7.65
CA ALA A 110 -12.02 14.35 -8.12
C ALA A 110 -12.37 12.86 -7.96
N LEU A 111 -11.81 12.23 -6.92
CA LEU A 111 -12.10 10.83 -6.58
C LEU A 111 -13.37 10.75 -5.71
N PHE A 112 -14.12 9.66 -5.86
CA PHE A 112 -15.37 9.43 -5.12
C PHE A 112 -15.12 8.99 -3.67
N ILE A 113 -15.85 9.56 -2.71
CA ILE A 113 -15.87 9.14 -1.31
C ILE A 113 -17.20 8.42 -1.03
N ARG A 114 -17.10 7.19 -0.52
CA ARG A 114 -18.24 6.44 0.00
C ARG A 114 -18.34 6.72 1.51
N GLU A 115 -19.45 7.31 1.95
CA GLU A 115 -19.77 7.56 3.37
C GLU A 115 -20.48 6.37 4.03
#